data_AF-G8RH11-F1
#
_entry.id   AF-G8RH11-F1
#
_cell.length_a   1.000
_cell.length_b   1.000
_cell.length_c   1.000
_cell.angle_alpha   90.00
_cell.angle_beta   90.00
_cell.angle_gamma   90.00
#
_symmetry.space_group_name_H-M   'P 1'
#
loop_
_entity.id
_entity.type
_entity.pdbx_description
1 polymer ?
#
loop_
_entity_poly.entity_id
_entity_poly.type
_entity_poly.pdbx_seq_one_letter_code
_entity_poly.pdbx_strand_id
1 'polypeptide(L)' 'MEKRRSGTETRQRTEKLNLRLLPSEQRALRMLAAQAGHRSVQAWILEAIGPHLESVRN' A
#
# COMPACT_ATOMS: atom_id res chain seq x y z
N MET A 1 -30.42 29.99 4.68
CA MET A 1 -28.98 29.83 4.96
C MET A 1 -28.64 28.35 4.75
N GLU A 2 -28.31 27.96 3.51
CA GLU A 2 -28.08 26.56 3.16
C GLU A 2 -26.67 26.13 3.57
N LYS A 3 -26.57 25.09 4.41
CA LYS A 3 -25.30 24.48 4.82
C LYS A 3 -24.69 23.77 3.62
N ARG A 4 -23.74 24.43 2.93
CA ARG A 4 -22.87 23.80 1.93
C ARG A 4 -22.10 22.67 2.58
N ARG A 5 -22.53 21.42 2.38
CA ARG A 5 -21.71 20.24 2.62
C ARG A 5 -20.69 20.18 1.48
N SER A 6 -19.57 20.89 1.65
CA SER A 6 -18.39 20.65 0.81
C SER A 6 -17.87 19.26 1.14
N GLY A 7 -18.41 18.26 0.42
CA GLY A 7 -17.82 16.95 0.36
C GLY A 7 -16.40 17.10 -0.17
N THR A 8 -15.47 16.43 0.48
CA THR A 8 -14.05 16.39 0.20
C THR A 8 -13.79 15.81 -1.21
N GLU A 9 -14.02 16.59 -2.27
CA GLU A 9 -13.72 16.24 -3.67
C GLU A 9 -12.21 16.16 -3.94
N THR A 10 -11.37 16.46 -2.95
CA THR A 10 -9.91 16.41 -3.04
C THR A 10 -9.29 15.11 -2.51
N ARG A 11 -10.09 14.06 -2.26
CA ARG A 11 -9.52 12.75 -1.93
C ARG A 11 -9.11 12.08 -3.24
N GLN A 12 -7.84 12.21 -3.62
CA GLN A 12 -7.23 11.35 -4.64
C GLN A 12 -7.63 9.91 -4.30
N ARG A 13 -8.47 9.29 -5.13
CA ARG A 13 -8.84 7.89 -4.94
C ARG A 13 -7.59 7.08 -5.22
N THR A 14 -6.86 6.72 -4.18
CA THR A 14 -5.78 5.74 -4.29
C THR A 14 -6.40 4.41 -4.66
N GLU A 15 -6.01 3.85 -5.80
CA GLU A 15 -6.37 2.49 -6.16
C GLU A 15 -5.86 1.53 -5.09
N LYS A 16 -6.71 0.58 -4.68
CA LYS A 16 -6.40 -0.38 -3.63
C LYS A 16 -6.18 -1.74 -4.24
N LEU A 17 -5.03 -2.33 -3.96
CA LEU A 17 -4.75 -3.72 -4.28
C LEU A 17 -4.98 -4.57 -3.02
N ASN A 18 -5.85 -5.57 -3.13
CA ASN A 18 -6.13 -6.51 -2.05
C ASN A 18 -5.45 -7.85 -2.36
N LEU A 19 -4.52 -8.27 -1.49
CA LEU A 19 -3.87 -9.58 -1.58
C LEU A 19 -4.63 -10.60 -0.73
N ARG A 20 -4.94 -11.75 -1.32
CA ARG A 20 -5.39 -12.92 -0.56
C ARG A 20 -4.16 -13.70 -0.15
N LEU A 21 -3.99 -13.92 1.15
CA LEU A 21 -2.83 -14.57 1.74
C LEU A 21 -3.30 -15.67 2.69
N LEU A 22 -2.53 -16.74 2.75
CA LEU A 22 -2.60 -17.69 3.85
C LEU A 22 -2.11 -17.01 5.14
N PRO A 23 -2.55 -17.49 6.33
CA PRO A 23 -2.09 -16.96 7.60
C PRO A 23 -0.55 -17.02 7.77
N SER A 24 0.08 -18.08 7.25
CA SER A 24 1.54 -18.24 7.26
C SER A 24 2.25 -17.20 6.41
N GLU A 25 1.73 -16.91 5.22
CA GLU A 25 2.27 -15.90 4.31
C GLU A 25 2.15 -14.50 4.91
N GLN A 26 0.98 -14.17 5.49
CA GLN A 26 0.80 -12.90 6.16
C GLN A 26 1.79 -12.72 7.32
N ARG A 27 2.05 -13.78 8.10
CA ARG A 27 3.04 -13.76 9.17
C ARG A 27 4.46 -13.56 8.62
N ALA A 28 4.83 -14.30 7.57
CA ALA A 28 6.13 -14.17 6.94
C ALA A 28 6.38 -12.75 6.43
N LEU A 29 5.40 -12.15 5.74
CA LEU A 29 5.48 -10.76 5.24
C LEU A 29 5.68 -9.74 6.37
N ARG A 30 4.98 -9.91 7.48
CA ARG A 30 5.16 -9.04 8.67
C ARG A 30 6.55 -9.17 9.27
N MET A 31 7.08 -10.40 9.34
CA MET A 31 8.43 -10.64 9.85
C MET A 31 9.49 -10.03 8.93
N LEU A 32 9.38 -10.23 7.62
CA LEU A 32 10.30 -9.66 6.64
C LEU A 32 10.29 -8.13 6.67
N ALA A 33 9.10 -7.51 6.71
CA ALA A 33 8.98 -6.07 6.82
C ALA A 33 9.62 -5.52 8.10
N ALA A 34 9.43 -6.20 9.24
CA ALA A 34 10.03 -5.80 10.51
C ALA A 34 11.57 -5.98 10.51
N GLN A 35 12.07 -7.08 9.97
CA GLN A 35 13.51 -7.35 9.84
C GLN A 35 14.20 -6.32 8.94
N ALA A 36 13.55 -5.89 7.87
CA ALA A 36 14.03 -4.83 6.98
C ALA A 36 13.76 -3.41 7.53
N GLY A 37 13.18 -3.27 8.73
CA GLY A 37 12.99 -1.97 9.38
C GLY A 37 11.84 -1.11 8.83
N HIS A 38 10.92 -1.70 8.06
CA HIS A 38 9.77 -0.97 7.52
C HIS A 38 8.66 -0.83 8.55
N ARG A 39 7.97 0.32 8.48
CA ARG A 39 6.82 0.62 9.35
C ARG A 39 5.58 -0.22 9.02
N SER A 40 5.51 -0.81 7.83
CA SER A 40 4.39 -1.66 7.40
C SER A 40 4.80 -2.63 6.30
N VAL A 41 4.02 -3.70 6.15
CA VAL A 41 4.15 -4.66 5.04
C VAL A 41 3.97 -3.97 3.70
N GLN A 42 3.07 -2.99 3.60
CA GLN A 42 2.86 -2.24 2.35
C GLN A 42 4.12 -1.47 1.93
N ALA A 43 4.76 -0.77 2.88
CA ALA A 43 5.99 -0.02 2.58
C ALA A 43 7.10 -0.96 2.10
N TRP A 44 7.25 -2.10 2.76
CA TRP A 44 8.20 -3.13 2.35
C TRP A 44 7.89 -3.71 0.96
N ILE A 45 6.63 -4.08 0.67
CA ILE A 45 6.23 -4.59 -0.65
C ILE A 45 6.53 -3.56 -1.74
N LEU A 46 6.16 -2.29 -1.54
CA LEU A 46 6.36 -1.23 -2.53
C LEU A 46 7.84 -0.99 -2.82
N GLU A 47 8.70 -1.01 -1.80
CA GLU A 47 10.14 -0.90 -2.00
C GLU A 47 10.69 -2.12 -2.77
N ALA A 48 10.27 -3.32 -2.38
CA ALA A 48 10.72 -4.56 -3.02
C ALA A 48 10.34 -4.64 -4.50
N ILE A 49 9.13 -4.19 -4.88
CA ILE A 49 8.67 -4.21 -6.27
C ILE A 49 9.05 -2.95 -7.06
N GLY A 50 9.55 -1.90 -6.38
CA GLY A 50 9.88 -0.61 -6.98
C GLY A 50 10.69 -0.71 -8.28
N PRO A 51 11.81 -1.46 -8.31
CA PRO A 51 12.62 -1.63 -9.52
C PRO A 51 11.84 -2.23 -10.70
N HIS A 52 10.89 -3.13 -10.43
CA HIS A 52 10.05 -3.72 -11.47
C HIS A 52 9.00 -2.74 -12.00
N LEU A 53 8.44 -1.90 -11.12
CA LEU A 53 7.52 -0.85 -11.53
C LEU A 53 8.20 0.19 -12.41
N GLU A 54 9.44 0.56 -12.09
CA GLU A 54 10.24 1.48 -12.89
C GLU A 54 10.56 0.92 -14.28
N SER A 55 10.80 -0.38 -14.39
CA SER A 55 11.04 -1.05 -15.67
C SER A 55 9.83 -1.05 -16.62
N VAL A 56 8.61 -0.90 -16.11
CA VAL A 56 7.37 -0.86 -16.94
C VAL A 56 6.95 0.57 -17.28
N ARG A 57 7.47 1.55 -16.53
CA ARG A 57 7.12 2.97 -16.70
C ARG A 57 7.88 3.65 -17.85
N ASN A 58 8.99 3.06 -18.28
CA ASN A 58 9.78 3.46 -19.45
C ASN A 58 9.42 2.61 -20.67
#